data_AF-A0A914GV43-F1
#
_entry.id   AF-A0A914GV43-F1
#
_cell.length_a   1.000
_cell.length_b   1.000
_cell.length_c   1.000
_cell.angle_alpha   90.00
_cell.angle_beta   90.00
_cell.angle_gamma   90.00
#
_symmetry.space_group_name_H-M   'P 1'
#
loop_
_entity.id
_entity.type
_entity.pdbx_description
1 polymer ?
#
loop_
_entity_poly.entity_id
_entity_poly.type
_entity_poly.pdbx_seq_one_letter_code
_entity_poly.pdbx_strand_id
1 'polypeptide(L)'
;MPKPNSSVGRIKHLLDTGNGADVYFLVGGGDEKELLPAHKTILMAASDVFEAMFPFDAQNADLSEEIKPVEVPDVEVGAFKAMLSFIYVDDVQRAERGQCNRCALCR
;
A
#
# COMPACT_ATOMS: atom_id res chain seq x y z
N MET A 1 12.24 9.28 -11.88
CA MET A 1 10.83 9.72 -12.07
C MET A 1 10.19 8.81 -13.11
N PRO A 2 9.10 8.09 -12.78
CA PRO A 2 8.42 7.22 -13.74
C PRO A 2 7.83 8.05 -14.89
N LYS A 3 7.92 7.53 -16.11
CA LYS A 3 7.41 8.20 -17.31
C LYS A 3 5.87 8.27 -17.24
N PRO A 4 5.24 9.37 -17.68
CA PRO A 4 3.79 9.61 -17.53
C PRO A 4 2.89 8.58 -18.24
N ASN A 5 3.46 7.68 -19.04
CA ASN A 5 2.77 6.65 -19.81
C ASN A 5 3.29 5.22 -19.56
N SER A 6 4.13 4.98 -18.54
CA SER A 6 4.51 3.61 -18.16
C SER A 6 3.47 2.96 -17.24
N SER A 7 3.36 1.63 -17.27
CA SER A 7 2.48 0.87 -16.38
C SER A 7 2.72 1.21 -14.90
N VAL A 8 3.99 1.34 -14.52
CA VAL A 8 4.42 1.77 -13.18
C VAL A 8 3.94 3.19 -12.86
N GLY A 9 4.03 4.13 -13.81
CA GLY A 9 3.54 5.50 -13.62
C GLY A 9 2.02 5.55 -13.40
N ARG A 10 1.26 4.69 -14.10
CA ARG A 10 -0.19 4.59 -13.95
C ARG A 10 -0.59 3.98 -12.60
N ILE A 11 0.11 2.93 -12.16
CA ILE A 11 -0.14 2.31 -10.84
C ILE A 11 0.24 3.28 -9.72
N LYS A 12 1.34 4.01 -9.86
CA LYS A 12 1.71 5.07 -8.91
C LYS A 12 0.61 6.11 -8.75
N HIS A 13 0.02 6.55 -9.86
CA HIS A 13 -1.06 7.52 -9.85
C HIS A 13 -2.27 7.02 -9.05
N LEU A 14 -2.57 5.71 -9.06
CA LEU A 14 -3.63 5.15 -8.21
C LEU A 14 -3.30 5.31 -6.72
N LEU A 15 -2.04 5.07 -6.32
CA LEU A 15 -1.61 5.29 -4.93
C LEU A 15 -1.64 6.78 -4.55
N ASP A 16 -1.13 7.66 -5.41
CA ASP A 16 -1.04 9.10 -5.15
C ASP A 16 -2.42 9.78 -5.08
N THR A 17 -3.39 9.31 -5.88
CA THR A 17 -4.75 9.87 -5.91
C THR A 17 -5.74 9.15 -5.01
N GLY A 18 -5.47 7.90 -4.62
CA GLY A 18 -6.40 7.04 -3.87
C GLY A 18 -7.69 6.69 -4.62
N ASN A 19 -7.74 6.94 -5.94
CA ASN A 19 -8.96 6.76 -6.70
C ASN A 19 -9.29 5.28 -6.91
N GLY A 20 -10.47 4.85 -6.46
CA GLY A 20 -10.89 3.44 -6.48
C GLY A 20 -10.36 2.60 -5.31
N ALA A 21 -9.88 3.25 -4.25
CA ALA A 21 -9.50 2.56 -3.02
C ALA A 21 -10.72 1.84 -2.39
N ASP A 22 -10.53 0.55 -2.12
CA ASP A 22 -11.52 -0.38 -1.56
C ASP A 22 -11.14 -0.83 -0.13
N VAL A 23 -10.00 -0.33 0.39
CA VAL A 23 -9.55 -0.53 1.75
C VAL A 23 -8.86 0.73 2.28
N TYR A 24 -9.03 0.99 3.57
CA TYR A 24 -8.37 2.07 4.28
C TYR A 24 -7.59 1.50 5.46
N PHE A 25 -6.37 1.97 5.67
CA PHE A 25 -5.53 1.61 6.82
C PHE A 25 -5.43 2.79 7.76
N LEU A 26 -5.79 2.60 9.03
CA LEU A 26 -5.55 3.58 10.08
C LEU A 26 -4.22 3.25 10.75
N VAL A 27 -3.16 3.96 10.35
CA VAL A 27 -1.78 3.66 10.74
C VAL A 27 -1.30 4.66 11.77
N GLY A 28 -0.55 4.19 12.77
CA GLY A 28 0.07 5.03 13.80
C GLY A 28 -0.54 4.84 15.19
N GLY A 29 0.19 5.28 16.21
CA GLY A 29 -0.17 5.16 17.62
C GLY A 29 -0.59 6.49 18.24
N GLY A 30 -1.47 6.44 19.25
CA GLY A 30 -1.88 7.63 20.00
C GLY A 30 -2.63 8.65 19.14
N ASP A 31 -2.19 9.91 19.20
CA ASP A 31 -2.77 11.05 18.48
C ASP A 31 -2.24 11.18 17.03
N GLU A 32 -1.19 10.44 16.67
CA GLU A 32 -0.55 10.48 15.35
C GLU A 32 -1.04 9.33 14.45
N LYS A 33 -2.36 9.26 14.26
CA LYS A 33 -3.00 8.30 13.35
C LYS A 33 -3.30 8.93 12.00
N GLU A 34 -2.96 8.23 10.92
CA GLU A 34 -3.29 8.65 9.56
C GLU A 34 -4.09 7.55 8.84
N LEU A 35 -5.16 7.97 8.16
CA LEU A 35 -5.96 7.09 7.30
C LEU A 35 -5.37 7.06 5.89
N LEU A 36 -4.93 5.88 5.45
CA LEU A 36 -4.26 5.69 4.17
C LEU A 36 -5.13 4.85 3.22
N PRO A 37 -5.52 5.38 2.05
CA PRO A 37 -6.28 4.61 1.06
C PRO A 37 -5.37 3.62 0.32
N ALA A 38 -5.88 2.43 0.05
CA ALA A 38 -5.18 1.41 -0.74
C ALA A 38 -6.18 0.51 -1.51
N HIS A 39 -5.64 -0.38 -2.33
CA HIS A 39 -6.37 -1.26 -3.22
C HIS A 39 -6.08 -2.73 -2.85
N LYS A 40 -7.10 -3.48 -2.41
CA LYS A 40 -7.00 -4.89 -2.02
C LYS A 40 -6.41 -5.72 -3.13
N THR A 41 -6.86 -5.51 -4.37
CA THR A 41 -6.36 -6.23 -5.56
C THR A 41 -4.85 -6.14 -5.73
N ILE A 42 -4.25 -4.96 -5.49
CA ILE A 42 -2.80 -4.75 -5.59
C ILE A 42 -2.09 -5.39 -4.39
N LEU A 43 -2.66 -5.25 -3.18
CA LEU A 43 -2.08 -5.82 -1.96
C LEU A 43 -2.07 -7.36 -1.98
N MET A 44 -3.19 -7.99 -2.36
CA MET A 44 -3.31 -9.44 -2.51
C MET A 44 -2.34 -9.98 -3.56
N ALA A 45 -2.21 -9.28 -4.71
CA ALA A 45 -1.26 -9.69 -5.76
C ALA A 45 0.20 -9.57 -5.31
N ALA A 46 0.50 -8.72 -4.33
CA ALA A 46 1.84 -8.50 -3.82
C ALA A 46 2.24 -9.44 -2.68
N SER A 47 1.28 -9.97 -1.91
CA SER A 47 1.55 -10.91 -0.82
C SER A 47 0.35 -11.80 -0.49
N ASP A 48 0.65 -13.09 -0.32
CA ASP A 48 -0.21 -14.13 0.26
C ASP A 48 -0.75 -13.79 1.66
N VAL A 49 0.00 -13.02 2.46
CA VAL A 49 -0.47 -12.53 3.77
C VAL A 49 -1.65 -11.58 3.60
N PHE A 50 -1.60 -10.68 2.60
CA PHE A 50 -2.73 -9.80 2.30
C PHE A 50 -3.88 -10.55 1.62
N GLU A 51 -3.60 -11.61 0.86
CA GLU A 51 -4.63 -12.50 0.33
C GLU A 51 -5.40 -13.22 1.45
N ALA A 52 -4.70 -13.71 2.48
CA ALA A 52 -5.34 -14.30 3.66
C ALA A 52 -6.11 -13.27 4.51
N MET A 53 -5.67 -12.01 4.49
CA MET A 53 -6.32 -10.89 5.20
C MET A 53 -7.57 -10.37 4.48
N PHE A 54 -7.57 -10.43 3.15
CA PHE A 54 -8.67 -10.02 2.28
C PHE A 54 -9.16 -11.22 1.47
N PRO A 55 -9.77 -12.24 2.10
CA PRO A 55 -10.36 -13.32 1.33
C PRO A 55 -11.30 -12.72 0.26
N PHE A 56 -11.27 -13.29 -0.94
CA PHE A 56 -12.11 -12.85 -2.06
C PHE A 56 -13.58 -13.06 -1.68
N ASP A 57 -14.15 -12.09 -0.99
CA ASP A 57 -15.52 -12.12 -0.51
C ASP A 57 -16.45 -11.80 -1.68
N ALA A 58 -16.57 -12.75 -2.61
CA ALA A 58 -17.69 -12.82 -3.54
C ALA A 58 -19.05 -12.92 -2.81
N GLN A 59 -19.04 -13.06 -1.47
CA GLN A 59 -20.22 -13.18 -0.61
C GLN A 59 -20.53 -11.93 0.23
N ASN A 60 -19.60 -10.96 0.34
CA ASN A 60 -19.82 -9.71 1.10
C ASN A 60 -19.95 -8.50 0.16
N ALA A 61 -20.58 -8.70 -0.99
CA ALA A 61 -21.10 -7.62 -1.85
C ALA A 61 -22.32 -6.92 -1.22
N ASP A 62 -22.37 -6.84 0.11
CA ASP A 62 -23.31 -6.00 0.81
C ASP A 62 -22.69 -4.59 0.84
N LEU A 63 -23.08 -3.78 -0.15
CA LEU A 63 -22.64 -2.38 -0.37
C LEU A 63 -23.00 -1.43 0.81
N SER A 64 -23.38 -2.00 1.95
CA SER A 64 -23.89 -1.34 3.15
C SER A 64 -23.02 -1.56 4.38
N GLU A 65 -22.06 -2.51 4.35
CA GLU A 65 -21.06 -2.67 5.40
C GLU A 65 -20.10 -1.47 5.31
N GLU A 66 -20.16 -0.58 6.29
CA GLU A 66 -19.19 0.50 6.47
C GLU A 66 -17.77 -0.07 6.25
N ILE A 67 -17.02 0.48 5.30
CA ILE A 67 -15.63 0.07 5.06
C ILE A 67 -14.84 0.43 6.32
N LYS A 68 -14.75 -0.52 7.25
CA LYS A 68 -14.04 -0.33 8.52
C LYS A 68 -12.55 -0.23 8.22
N PRO A 69 -11.87 0.84 8.67
CA PRO A 69 -10.44 0.95 8.54
C PRO A 69 -9.74 -0.21 9.23
N VAL A 70 -8.71 -0.75 8.59
CA VAL A 70 -7.80 -1.72 9.19
C VAL A 70 -6.84 -0.96 10.09
N GLU A 71 -6.92 -1.16 11.40
CA GLU A 71 -6.02 -0.50 12.35
C GLU A 71 -4.64 -1.18 12.36
N VAL A 72 -3.60 -0.38 12.19
CA VAL A 72 -2.19 -0.82 12.25
C VAL A 72 -1.44 0.12 13.20
N PRO A 73 -1.64 -0.02 14.52
CA PRO A 73 -1.04 0.88 15.51
C PRO A 73 0.46 0.66 15.70
N ASP A 74 0.98 -0.52 15.34
CA ASP A 74 2.37 -0.92 15.59
C ASP A 74 3.37 -0.41 14.55
N VAL A 75 2.89 0.28 13.50
CA VAL A 75 3.71 0.74 12.38
C VAL A 75 3.69 2.26 12.28
N GLU A 76 4.86 2.86 12.11
CA GLU A 76 4.99 4.28 11.82
C GLU A 76 4.38 4.61 10.45
N VAL A 77 3.60 5.69 10.37
CA VAL A 77 2.94 6.15 9.14
C VAL A 77 3.94 6.28 7.98
N GLY A 78 5.15 6.79 8.23
CA GLY A 78 6.21 6.92 7.23
C GLY A 78 6.66 5.57 6.67
N ALA A 79 6.87 4.58 7.54
CA ALA A 79 7.25 3.23 7.16
C ALA A 79 6.15 2.54 6.35
N PHE A 80 4.89 2.69 6.74
CA PHE A 80 3.77 2.12 5.99
C PHE A 80 3.59 2.75 4.60
N LYS A 81 3.76 4.06 4.47
CA LYS A 81 3.78 4.75 3.16
C LYS A 81 4.92 4.27 2.26
N ALA A 82 6.08 3.99 2.85
CA ALA A 82 7.21 3.41 2.12
C ALA A 82 6.89 1.98 1.65
N MET A 83 6.28 1.15 2.51
CA MET A 83 5.81 -0.20 2.16
C MET A 83 4.78 -0.16 1.02
N LEU A 84 3.78 0.72 1.08
CA LEU A 84 2.82 0.90 -0.01
C LEU A 84 3.51 1.36 -1.30
N SER A 85 4.47 2.27 -1.22
CA SER A 85 5.23 2.70 -2.40
C SER A 85 6.01 1.54 -3.02
N PHE A 86 6.62 0.69 -2.19
CA PHE A 86 7.32 -0.51 -2.63
C PHE A 86 6.36 -1.49 -3.34
N ILE A 87 5.21 -1.78 -2.74
CA ILE A 87 4.20 -2.69 -3.33
C ILE A 87 3.70 -2.18 -4.69
N TYR A 88 3.49 -0.87 -4.85
CA TYR A 88 2.88 -0.32 -6.05
C TYR A 88 3.84 -0.11 -7.21
N VAL A 89 5.09 0.25 -6.92
CA VAL A 89 6.05 0.69 -7.96
C VAL A 89 7.46 0.14 -7.80
N ASP A 90 7.69 -0.76 -6.84
CA ASP A 90 9.02 -1.31 -6.50
C ASP A 90 10.05 -0.19 -6.23
N ASP A 91 9.58 0.93 -5.68
CA ASP A 91 10.41 2.12 -5.42
C ASP A 91 11.06 2.03 -4.04
N VAL A 92 12.13 1.23 -3.96
CA VAL A 92 12.97 1.07 -2.76
C VAL A 92 13.64 2.39 -2.34
N GLN A 93 13.70 3.41 -3.22
CA GLN A 93 14.35 4.69 -2.92
C GLN A 93 13.64 5.48 -1.80
N ARG A 94 12.35 5.22 -1.54
CA ARG A 94 11.62 5.84 -0.42
C ARG A 94 11.80 5.10 0.91
N ALA A 95 12.21 3.83 0.88
CA ALA A 95 12.50 3.03 2.07
C ALA A 95 13.91 3.29 2.61
N GLU A 96 14.84 3.75 1.77
CA GLU A 96 16.25 3.93 2.14
C GLU A 96 16.70 5.39 2.07
N ARG A 97 16.39 6.16 3.12
CA ARG A 97 17.29 7.24 3.57
C ARG A 97 18.17 6.79 4.73
N GLY A 98 18.68 5.57 4.62
CA GLY A 98 19.90 5.10 5.29
C GLY A 98 20.74 4.38 4.23
N GLN A 99 21.95 4.88 3.96
CA GLN A 99 22.83 4.44 2.87
C GLN A 99 22.94 2.91 2.70
N CYS A 100 22.64 2.40 1.51
CA CYS A 100 23.36 1.26 0.94
C CYS A 100 23.76 1.53 -0.52
N ASN A 101 24.78 2.37 -0.67
CA ASN A 101 25.58 2.50 -1.87
C ASN A 101 26.44 1.24 -2.10
N ARG A 102 25.80 0.12 -2.44
CA ARG A 102 26.28 -1.04 -3.24
C ARG A 102 25.47 -2.29 -2.89
N CYS A 103 24.38 -2.53 -3.61
CA CYS A 103 23.80 -3.88 -3.69
C CYS A 103 23.91 -4.37 -5.12
N ALA A 104 24.98 -5.13 -5.38
CA ALA A 104 25.22 -5.89 -6.60
C ALA A 104 24.35 -7.16 -6.65
N LEU A 105 23.02 -7.00 -6.51
CA LEU A 105 22.08 -8.13 -6.39
C LEU A 105 20.93 -8.09 -7.39
N CYS A 106 21.07 -7.35 -8.49
CA CYS A 106 20.39 -7.69 -9.74
C CYS A 106 21.35 -8.51 -10.62
N ARG A 107 21.40 -9.82 -10.40
CA ARG A 107 21.72 -10.83 -11.41
C ARG A 107 20.68 -11.92 -11.38
#